data_AF-A0A6G3SPI5-F1
#
_entry.id   AF-A0A6G3SPI5-F1
#
_cell.length_a   1.000
_cell.length_b   1.000
_cell.length_c   1.000
_cell.angle_alpha   90.00
_cell.angle_beta   90.00
_cell.angle_gamma   90.00
#
_symmetry.space_group_name_H-M   'P 1'
#
loop_
_entity.id
_entity.type
_entity.pdbx_description
1 polymer ?
#
loop_
_entity_poly.entity_id
_entity_poly.type
_entity_poly.pdbx_seq_one_letter_code
_entity_poly.pdbx_strand_id
1 'polypeptide(L)'
;MPKTSARLLALLSLLQARRDWPGRLLAERLEVSPRTVRRDVDRLRELGYPIAAFKGPDGGYRLDAGAQLPPLLFDDDQAVALAVALRTAAATGAGIG
;
A
#
# COMPACT_ATOMS: atom_id res chain seq x y z
N MET A 1 -7.48 -27.14 -7.63
CA MET A 1 -7.73 -25.69 -7.58
C MET A 1 -6.43 -24.90 -7.42
N PRO A 2 -5.68 -24.64 -8.51
CA PRO A 2 -4.41 -23.90 -8.43
C PRO A 2 -4.56 -22.37 -8.65
N LYS A 3 -5.76 -21.87 -9.02
CA LYS A 3 -5.94 -20.49 -9.53
C LYS A 3 -6.09 -19.41 -8.45
N THR A 4 -6.39 -19.76 -7.19
CA THR A 4 -6.72 -18.74 -6.17
C THR A 4 -5.48 -18.11 -5.56
N SER A 5 -4.50 -18.90 -5.14
CA SER A 5 -3.26 -18.38 -4.54
C SER A 5 -2.43 -17.57 -5.54
N ALA A 6 -2.30 -18.06 -6.78
CA ALA A 6 -1.63 -17.33 -7.85
C ALA A 6 -2.28 -15.96 -8.11
N ARG A 7 -3.62 -15.89 -8.10
CA ARG A 7 -4.34 -14.61 -8.29
C ARG A 7 -4.20 -13.66 -7.11
N LEU A 8 -4.22 -14.17 -5.86
CA LEU A 8 -3.98 -13.34 -4.68
C LEU A 8 -2.58 -12.72 -4.70
N LEU A 9 -1.57 -13.51 -5.07
CA LEU A 9 -0.19 -13.01 -5.22
C LEU A 9 -0.10 -11.99 -6.36
N ALA A 10 -0.75 -12.23 -7.50
CA ALA A 10 -0.80 -11.27 -8.60
C ALA A 10 -1.48 -9.94 -8.20
N LEU A 11 -2.60 -10.00 -7.47
CA LEU A 11 -3.26 -8.81 -6.92
C LEU A 11 -2.32 -8.05 -5.97
N LEU A 12 -1.63 -8.75 -5.07
CA LEU A 12 -0.68 -8.14 -4.16
C LEU A 12 0.47 -7.45 -4.91
N SER A 13 1.06 -8.12 -5.91
CA SER A 13 2.12 -7.53 -6.74
C SER A 13 1.65 -6.28 -7.50
N LEU A 14 0.40 -6.27 -8.00
CA LEU A 14 -0.17 -5.06 -8.60
C LEU A 14 -0.24 -3.93 -7.57
N LEU A 15 -0.83 -4.18 -6.40
CA LEU A 15 -0.97 -3.16 -5.34
C LEU A 15 0.36 -2.62 -4.82
N GLN A 16 1.44 -3.42 -4.89
CA GLN A 16 2.80 -2.98 -4.54
C GLN A 16 3.45 -2.13 -5.64
N ALA A 17 3.10 -2.34 -6.91
CA ALA A 17 3.73 -1.65 -8.04
C ALA A 17 3.34 -0.17 -8.16
N ARG A 18 2.18 0.24 -7.60
CA ARG A 18 1.75 1.65 -7.57
C ARG A 18 0.81 1.90 -6.41
N ARG A 19 0.81 3.14 -5.94
CA ARG A 19 0.07 3.60 -4.77
C ARG A 19 -1.45 3.36 -4.90
N ASP A 20 -2.10 3.84 -5.94
CA ASP A 20 -3.56 3.77 -6.07
C ASP A 20 -4.01 3.01 -7.31
N TRP A 21 -4.94 2.07 -7.17
CA TRP A 21 -5.50 1.29 -8.27
C TRP A 21 -7.01 1.43 -8.38
N PRO A 22 -7.55 1.91 -9.52
CA PRO A 22 -8.98 1.83 -9.79
C PRO A 22 -9.46 0.37 -9.77
N GLY A 23 -10.56 0.09 -9.09
CA GLY A 23 -11.06 -1.28 -8.92
C GLY A 23 -11.39 -1.97 -10.25
N ARG A 24 -11.87 -1.20 -11.24
CA ARG A 24 -12.14 -1.71 -12.60
C ARG A 24 -10.87 -2.14 -13.34
N LEU A 25 -9.78 -1.40 -13.17
CA LEU A 25 -8.52 -1.70 -13.86
C LEU A 25 -7.85 -2.96 -13.26
N LEU A 26 -7.99 -3.17 -11.96
CA LEU A 26 -7.57 -4.43 -11.32
C LEU A 26 -8.37 -5.62 -11.85
N ALA A 27 -9.69 -5.45 -12.01
CA ALA A 27 -10.58 -6.49 -12.54
C ALA A 27 -10.19 -6.86 -13.99
N GLU A 28 -9.94 -5.86 -14.83
CA GLU A 28 -9.47 -6.05 -16.21
C GLU A 28 -8.13 -6.78 -16.26
N ARG A 29 -7.12 -6.31 -15.50
CA ARG A 29 -5.77 -6.91 -15.52
C ARG A 29 -5.70 -8.31 -14.95
N LEU A 30 -6.56 -8.63 -13.99
CA LEU A 30 -6.64 -9.96 -13.38
C LEU A 30 -7.64 -10.88 -14.11
N GLU A 31 -8.31 -10.36 -15.14
CA GLU A 31 -9.35 -11.06 -15.92
C GLU A 31 -10.46 -11.65 -15.03
N VAL A 32 -10.92 -10.86 -14.05
CA VAL A 32 -11.98 -11.26 -13.11
C VAL A 32 -13.02 -10.17 -12.93
N SER A 33 -14.15 -10.51 -12.30
CA SER A 33 -15.16 -9.51 -11.98
C SER A 33 -14.68 -8.55 -10.88
N PRO A 34 -15.22 -7.31 -10.82
CA PRO A 34 -14.98 -6.41 -9.68
C PRO A 34 -15.38 -7.01 -8.33
N ARG A 35 -16.41 -7.88 -8.30
CA ARG A 35 -16.81 -8.63 -7.09
C ARG A 35 -15.72 -9.59 -6.63
N THR A 36 -15.01 -10.23 -7.57
CA THR A 36 -13.88 -11.11 -7.28
C THR A 36 -12.69 -10.33 -6.74
N VAL A 37 -12.38 -9.16 -7.32
CA VAL A 37 -11.32 -8.26 -6.80
C VAL A 37 -11.63 -7.90 -5.35
N ARG A 38 -12.86 -7.48 -5.03
CA ARG A 38 -13.25 -7.15 -3.65
C ARG A 38 -13.04 -8.34 -2.71
N ARG A 39 -13.48 -9.53 -3.10
CA ARG A 39 -13.29 -10.76 -2.30
C ARG A 39 -11.81 -11.10 -2.08
N ASP A 40 -10.98 -10.92 -3.10
CA ASP A 40 -9.54 -11.20 -3.01
C ASP A 40 -8.83 -10.13 -2.16
N VAL A 41 -9.24 -8.86 -2.22
CA VAL A 41 -8.79 -7.79 -1.30
C VAL A 41 -9.15 -8.12 0.14
N ASP A 42 -10.39 -8.52 0.40
CA ASP A 42 -10.83 -8.89 1.75
C ASP A 42 -9.99 -10.05 2.30
N ARG A 43 -9.67 -11.04 1.46
CA ARG A 43 -8.79 -12.14 1.81
C ARG A 43 -7.34 -11.72 2.09
N LEU A 44 -6.80 -10.75 1.36
CA LEU A 44 -5.48 -10.17 1.68
C LEU A 44 -5.51 -9.39 3.01
N ARG A 45 -6.62 -8.70 3.32
CA ARG A 45 -6.79 -8.03 4.63
C ARG A 45 -6.82 -9.03 5.78
N GLU A 46 -7.52 -10.16 5.61
CA GLU A 46 -7.52 -11.27 6.57
C GLU A 46 -6.10 -11.82 6.81
N LEU A 47 -5.23 -11.76 5.81
CA LEU A 47 -3.81 -12.14 5.89
C LEU A 47 -2.91 -11.03 6.48
N GLY A 48 -3.47 -9.89 6.90
CA GLY A 48 -2.74 -8.80 7.55
C GLY A 48 -2.17 -7.74 6.60
N TYR A 49 -2.50 -7.77 5.31
CA TYR A 49 -2.09 -6.71 4.38
C TYR A 49 -2.96 -5.45 4.56
N PRO A 50 -2.37 -4.28 4.88
CA PRO A 50 -3.13 -3.05 5.10
C PRO A 50 -3.59 -2.43 3.77
N ILE A 51 -4.74 -2.88 3.28
CA ILE A 51 -5.31 -2.39 2.02
C ILE A 51 -6.43 -1.39 2.31
N ALA A 52 -6.23 -0.11 1.97
CA ALA A 52 -7.27 0.92 2.02
C ALA A 52 -8.14 0.89 0.77
N ALA A 53 -9.40 1.29 0.92
CA ALA A 53 -10.31 1.54 -0.19
C ALA A 53 -10.69 3.02 -0.22
N PHE A 54 -10.66 3.64 -1.40
CA PHE A 54 -11.07 5.03 -1.60
C PHE A 54 -12.29 5.10 -2.53
N LYS A 55 -13.17 6.08 -2.29
CA LYS A 55 -14.43 6.26 -3.01
C LYS A 55 -14.27 7.26 -4.17
N GLY A 56 -15.17 7.20 -5.14
CA GLY A 56 -15.23 8.11 -6.30
C GLY A 56 -15.48 7.36 -7.61
N PRO A 57 -15.57 8.08 -8.75
CA PRO A 57 -15.73 7.48 -10.08
C PRO A 57 -14.62 6.48 -10.43
N ASP A 58 -13.42 6.73 -9.90
CA ASP A 58 -12.22 5.88 -10.03
C ASP A 58 -11.87 5.17 -8.72
N GLY A 59 -12.87 4.99 -7.84
CA GLY A 59 -12.72 4.32 -6.55
C GLY A 59 -12.01 2.98 -6.67
N GLY A 60 -11.22 2.66 -5.66
CA GLY A 60 -10.16 1.69 -5.83
C GLY A 60 -9.51 1.26 -4.54
N TYR A 61 -8.34 0.64 -4.69
CA TYR A 61 -7.58 0.06 -3.61
C TYR A 61 -6.14 0.54 -3.62
N ARG A 62 -5.56 0.64 -2.43
CA ARG A 62 -4.15 0.94 -2.20
C ARG A 62 -3.62 0.02 -1.13
N LEU A 63 -2.41 -0.50 -1.33
CA LEU A 63 -1.64 -1.06 -0.22
C LEU A 63 -0.96 0.09 0.52
N ASP A 64 -1.36 0.34 1.75
CA ASP A 64 -0.71 1.33 2.59
C ASP A 64 0.64 0.79 3.09
N ALA A 65 1.56 1.68 3.44
CA ALA A 65 2.77 1.28 4.15
C ALA A 65 2.33 0.56 5.44
N GLY A 66 2.90 -0.62 5.71
CA GLY A 66 2.70 -1.34 6.96
C GLY A 66 2.74 -0.36 8.12
N ALA A 67 1.62 -0.21 8.83
CA ALA A 67 1.40 0.88 9.78
C ALA A 67 2.37 0.88 10.97
N GLN A 68 3.24 -0.12 11.08
CA GLN A 68 4.33 -0.15 12.03
C GLN A 68 5.66 0.01 11.31
N LEU A 69 6.25 1.19 11.49
CA LEU A 69 7.70 1.28 11.48
C LEU A 69 8.18 0.37 12.61
N PRO A 70 8.97 -0.68 12.33
CA PRO A 70 9.49 -1.54 13.38
C PRO A 70 10.32 -0.70 14.36
N PRO A 71 10.53 -1.16 15.61
CA PRO A 71 11.41 -0.46 16.55
C PRO A 71 12.78 -0.20 15.88
N LEU A 72 13.08 1.07 15.65
CA LEU A 72 14.35 1.48 15.09
C LEU A 72 15.30 1.73 16.26
N LEU A 73 16.35 0.94 16.34
CA LEU A 73 17.48 1.21 17.21
C LEU A 73 18.41 2.15 16.46
N PHE A 74 18.72 3.28 17.08
CA PHE A 74 19.67 4.26 16.55
C PHE A 74 20.85 4.37 17.51
N ASP A 75 22.04 4.55 16.96
CA ASP A 75 23.18 5.07 17.72
C ASP A 75 23.12 6.61 17.85
N ASP A 76 24.03 7.18 18.63
CA ASP A 76 24.06 8.63 18.92
C ASP A 76 24.26 9.45 17.63
N ASP A 77 25.10 8.98 16.71
CA ASP A 77 25.39 9.67 15.45
C ASP A 77 24.15 9.67 14.54
N GLN A 78 23.44 8.54 14.46
CA GLN A 78 22.20 8.37 13.71
C GLN A 78 21.08 9.23 14.30
N ALA A 79 20.98 9.33 15.63
CA ALA A 79 20.00 10.19 16.30
C ALA A 79 20.23 11.67 15.98
N VAL A 80 21.49 12.12 16.00
CA VAL A 80 21.86 13.49 15.60
C VAL A 80 21.56 13.74 14.13
N ALA A 81 21.92 12.81 13.24
CA ALA A 81 21.64 12.93 11.81
C ALA A 81 20.13 13.06 11.53
N LEU A 82 19.29 12.27 12.20
CA LEU A 82 17.85 12.33 12.07
C LEU A 82 17.29 13.65 12.59
N ALA A 83 17.78 14.14 13.74
CA ALA A 83 17.36 15.44 14.30
C ALA A 83 17.68 16.61 13.36
N VAL A 84 18.87 16.61 12.75
CA VAL A 84 19.28 17.61 11.76
C VAL A 84 18.43 17.51 10.49
N ALA A 85 18.19 16.30 9.99
CA ALA A 85 17.36 16.06 8.81
C ALA A 85 15.92 16.56 9.02
N LEU A 86 15.30 16.26 10.17
CA LEU A 86 13.95 16.71 10.51
C LEU A 86 13.86 18.24 10.65
N ARG A 87 14.84 18.86 11.32
CA ARG A 87 14.92 20.33 11.44
C ARG A 87 15.04 20.99 10.07
N THR A 88 15.83 20.41 9.18
CA THR A 88 16.02 20.91 7.82
C THR A 88 14.75 20.74 6.99
N ALA A 89 14.10 19.57 7.07
CA ALA A 89 12.83 19.32 6.37
C ALA A 89 11.70 20.26 6.82
N ALA A 90 11.63 20.58 8.11
CA ALA A 90 10.68 21.55 8.65
C ALA A 90 10.98 22.99 8.20
N ALA A 91 12.26 23.33 8.03
CA ALA A 91 12.68 24.66 7.58
C ALA A 91 12.52 24.88 6.07
N THR A 92 12.57 23.81 5.26
CA THR A 92 12.48 23.91 3.79
C THR A 92 11.06 23.82 3.23
N GLY A 93 10.04 23.45 4.03
CA GLY A 93 8.63 23.67 3.69
C GLY A 93 8.18 23.28 2.28
N ALA A 94 8.71 22.21 1.69
CA ALA A 94 8.39 21.81 0.32
C ALA A 94 7.73 20.42 0.25
N GLY A 95 6.39 20.42 0.19
CA GLY A 95 5.69 19.56 -0.79
C GLY A 95 5.11 18.22 -0.34
N ILE A 96 4.55 18.09 0.86
CA ILE A 96 3.57 17.03 1.18
C ILE A 96 2.42 17.61 2.00
N GLY A 97 1.57 18.36 1.30
CA GLY A 97 0.17 18.59 1.64
C GLY A 97 -0.69 18.00 0.54
#